data_AF-A0AA97FCZ1-F1
#
_entry.id   AF-A0AA97FCZ1-F1
#
_cell.length_a   1.000
_cell.length_b   1.000
_cell.length_c   1.000
_cell.angle_alpha   90.00
_cell.angle_beta   90.00
_cell.angle_gamma   90.00
#
_symmetry.space_group_name_H-M   'P 1'
#
loop_
_entity.id
_entity.type
_entity.pdbx_description
1 polymer ?
#
loop_
_entity_poly.entity_id
_entity_poly.type
_entity_poly.pdbx_seq_one_letter_code
_entity_poly.pdbx_strand_id
1 'polypeptide(L)'
;MVNLASIPPQIVLAGIIVIYIAIMLIAITSIKKRRTGQTRERDDIRQEKKFRIKFFKSLTEGFQLESIKCLEDILNIYKATPGLSEEDINYRYGLSRYLREYMLALISKDNKIIPDSTTEAEIQEWKKTLDLIISQNDVQMPYSDLPPLERNILNDITVSIKRDDREHVNDKLKELSRLVLARDNELNRIYQKNDGSANVAVVSLIMSVIFGLIALYQYI
;
A
#
# COMPACT_ATOMS: atom_id res chain seq x y z
N MET A 1 26.23 -30.33 44.29
CA MET A 1 25.22 -31.01 43.44
C MET A 1 23.86 -30.82 44.10
N VAL A 2 23.03 -29.91 43.60
CA VAL A 2 21.68 -29.71 44.13
C VAL A 2 20.82 -30.87 43.64
N ASN A 3 20.29 -31.65 44.59
CA ASN A 3 19.46 -32.81 44.30
C ASN A 3 18.08 -32.31 43.85
N LEU A 4 17.79 -32.32 42.54
CA LEU A 4 16.53 -31.79 41.99
C LEU A 4 15.28 -32.52 42.52
N ALA A 5 15.44 -33.67 43.18
CA ALA A 5 14.36 -34.44 43.78
C ALA A 5 13.75 -33.84 45.07
N SER A 6 14.35 -32.79 45.65
CA SER A 6 13.85 -32.18 46.91
C SER A 6 13.09 -30.87 46.72
N ILE A 7 12.84 -30.44 45.48
CA ILE A 7 12.11 -29.19 45.23
C ILE A 7 10.61 -29.49 45.29
N PRO A 8 9.83 -28.81 46.14
CA PRO A 8 8.39 -28.99 46.18
C PRO A 8 7.79 -28.74 44.79
N PRO A 9 6.88 -29.61 44.30
CA PRO A 9 6.31 -29.48 42.96
C PRO A 9 5.62 -28.11 42.73
N GLN A 10 5.13 -27.48 43.82
CA GLN A 10 4.56 -26.13 43.79
C GLN A 10 5.58 -25.04 43.39
N ILE A 11 6.85 -25.17 43.80
CA ILE A 11 7.91 -24.21 43.47
C ILE A 11 8.34 -24.37 42.01
N VAL A 12 8.39 -25.61 41.50
CA VAL A 12 8.66 -25.89 40.08
C VAL A 12 7.54 -25.32 39.19
N LEU A 13 6.28 -25.54 39.58
CA LEU A 13 5.12 -25.00 38.87
C LEU A 13 5.11 -23.46 38.86
N ALA A 14 5.39 -22.82 40.01
CA ALA A 14 5.48 -21.37 40.11
C ALA A 14 6.59 -20.80 39.23
N GLY A 15 7.76 -21.46 39.17
CA GLY A 15 8.86 -21.07 38.30
C GLY A 15 8.49 -21.10 36.82
N ILE A 16 7.79 -22.15 36.37
CA ILE A 16 7.31 -22.28 34.98
C ILE A 16 6.31 -21.17 34.64
N ILE A 17 5.37 -20.86 35.56
CA ILE A 17 4.37 -19.80 35.36
C ILE A 17 5.05 -18.42 35.25
N VAL A 18 6.07 -18.13 36.06
CA VAL A 18 6.79 -16.86 36.00
C VAL A 18 7.56 -16.71 34.67
N ILE A 19 8.23 -17.77 34.22
CA ILE A 19 8.92 -17.79 32.91
C ILE A 19 7.90 -17.61 31.78
N TYR A 20 6.74 -18.27 31.86
CA TYR A 20 5.64 -18.13 30.91
C TYR A 20 5.15 -16.68 30.82
N ILE A 21 4.90 -16.03 31.95
CA ILE A 21 4.44 -14.63 31.99
C ILE A 21 5.49 -13.69 31.42
N ALA A 22 6.78 -13.91 31.73
CA ALA A 22 7.87 -13.12 31.18
C ALA A 22 7.97 -13.24 29.65
N ILE A 23 7.88 -14.46 29.11
CA ILE A 23 7.88 -14.70 27.66
C ILE A 23 6.65 -14.06 27.00
N MET A 24 5.47 -14.16 27.62
CA MET A 24 4.25 -13.51 27.12
C MET A 24 4.37 -11.98 27.10
N LEU A 25 4.94 -11.37 28.14
CA LEU A 25 5.15 -9.92 28.19
C LEU A 25 6.15 -9.45 27.12
N ILE A 26 7.23 -10.19 26.89
CA ILE A 26 8.21 -9.91 25.82
C ILE A 26 7.55 -10.07 24.43
N ALA A 27 6.74 -11.10 24.23
CA ALA A 27 6.00 -11.31 22.99
C ALA A 27 5.00 -10.16 22.74
N ILE A 28 4.21 -9.77 23.74
CA ILE A 28 3.21 -8.70 23.63
C ILE A 28 3.88 -7.34 23.33
N THR A 29 4.97 -7.02 24.01
CA THR A 29 5.70 -5.75 23.80
C THR A 29 6.35 -5.68 22.41
N SER A 30 6.91 -6.79 21.92
CA SER A 30 7.47 -6.86 20.56
C SER A 30 6.40 -6.75 19.46
N ILE A 31 5.20 -7.30 19.68
CA ILE A 31 4.06 -7.17 18.77
C ILE A 31 3.53 -5.72 18.75
N LYS A 32 3.42 -5.06 19.90
CA LYS A 32 2.88 -3.69 19.99
C LYS A 32 3.75 -2.68 19.24
N LYS A 33 5.09 -2.83 19.29
CA LYS A 33 6.04 -1.98 18.55
C LYS A 33 5.99 -2.20 17.02
N ARG A 34 5.53 -3.37 16.55
CA ARG A 34 5.30 -3.65 15.11
C ARG A 34 3.99 -3.08 14.59
N ARG A 35 2.94 -3.03 15.44
CA ARG A 35 1.59 -2.57 15.03
C ARG A 35 1.50 -1.08 14.72
N THR A 36 2.28 -0.22 15.38
CA THR A 36 2.19 1.24 15.20
C THR A 36 2.56 1.72 13.80
N GLY A 37 3.49 1.05 13.10
CA GLY A 37 3.77 1.30 11.70
C GLY A 37 2.66 0.79 10.77
N GLN A 38 2.18 -0.42 11.02
CA GLN A 38 1.10 -1.04 10.23
C GLN A 38 -0.24 -0.30 10.34
N THR A 39 -0.53 0.39 11.44
CA THR A 39 -1.78 1.17 11.58
C THR A 39 -1.84 2.38 10.66
N ARG A 40 -0.72 3.10 10.47
CA ARG A 40 -0.68 4.23 9.53
C ARG A 40 -0.90 3.78 8.10
N GLU A 41 -0.15 2.76 7.68
CA GLU A 41 -0.27 2.16 6.34
C GLU A 41 -1.70 1.65 6.06
N ARG A 42 -2.36 1.05 7.05
CA ARG A 42 -3.77 0.62 6.94
C ARG A 42 -4.74 1.79 6.78
N ASP A 43 -4.51 2.89 7.47
CA ASP A 43 -5.35 4.08 7.36
C ASP A 43 -5.18 4.76 5.99
N ASP A 44 -3.95 4.83 5.48
CA ASP A 44 -3.64 5.36 4.15
C ASP A 44 -4.32 4.53 3.05
N ILE A 45 -4.16 3.21 3.09
CA ILE A 45 -4.86 2.27 2.18
C ILE A 45 -6.38 2.44 2.26
N ARG A 46 -6.92 2.67 3.47
CA ARG A 46 -8.36 2.86 3.66
C ARG A 46 -8.84 4.17 3.07
N GLN A 47 -8.07 5.25 3.21
CA GLN A 47 -8.39 6.55 2.61
C GLN A 47 -8.33 6.47 1.09
N GLU A 48 -7.28 5.90 0.52
CA GLU A 48 -7.13 5.69 -0.92
C GLU A 48 -8.29 4.88 -1.50
N LYS A 49 -8.67 3.78 -0.83
CA LYS A 49 -9.83 2.97 -1.25
C LYS A 49 -11.13 3.76 -1.23
N LYS A 50 -11.36 4.59 -0.19
CA LYS A 50 -12.56 5.44 -0.09
C LYS A 50 -12.58 6.51 -1.19
N PHE A 51 -11.44 7.14 -1.43
CA PHE A 51 -11.25 8.10 -2.51
C PHE A 51 -11.62 7.47 -3.85
N ARG A 52 -10.99 6.32 -4.17
CA ARG A 52 -11.21 5.60 -5.44
C ARG A 52 -12.67 5.28 -5.69
N ILE A 53 -13.37 4.74 -4.68
CA ILE A 53 -14.80 4.41 -4.79
C ILE A 53 -15.63 5.64 -5.13
N LYS A 54 -15.39 6.77 -4.44
CA LYS A 54 -16.12 8.02 -4.69
C LYS A 54 -15.79 8.59 -6.06
N PHE A 55 -14.51 8.64 -6.41
CA PHE A 55 -14.03 9.15 -7.67
C PHE A 55 -14.64 8.38 -8.86
N PHE A 56 -14.59 7.05 -8.82
CA PHE A 56 -15.16 6.21 -9.89
C PHE A 56 -16.67 6.35 -10.00
N LYS A 57 -17.36 6.41 -8.86
CA LYS A 57 -18.80 6.67 -8.85
C LYS A 57 -19.13 8.01 -9.52
N SER A 58 -18.42 9.08 -9.16
CA SER A 58 -18.61 10.40 -9.76
C SER A 58 -18.25 10.43 -11.24
N LEU A 59 -17.25 9.67 -11.69
CA LEU A 59 -16.95 9.51 -13.11
C LEU A 59 -18.10 8.83 -13.84
N THR A 60 -18.61 7.71 -13.33
CA THR A 60 -19.75 7.00 -13.92
C THR A 60 -20.96 7.91 -14.04
N GLU A 61 -21.34 8.59 -12.95
CA GLU A 61 -22.47 9.53 -12.96
C GLU A 61 -22.23 10.69 -13.94
N GLY A 62 -21.00 11.23 -13.99
CA GLY A 62 -20.65 12.30 -14.92
C GLY A 62 -20.73 11.89 -16.39
N PHE A 63 -20.31 10.66 -16.72
CA PHE A 63 -20.44 10.12 -18.06
C PHE A 63 -21.89 9.83 -18.44
N GLN A 64 -22.70 9.27 -17.54
CA GLN A 64 -24.13 9.03 -17.77
C GLN A 64 -24.93 10.33 -17.99
N LEU A 65 -24.51 11.41 -17.35
CA LEU A 65 -25.11 12.74 -17.49
C LEU A 65 -24.50 13.55 -18.64
N GLU A 66 -23.61 12.97 -19.44
CA GLU A 66 -22.87 13.64 -20.52
C GLU A 66 -22.14 14.93 -20.08
N SER A 67 -21.75 15.01 -18.80
CA SER A 67 -21.10 16.19 -18.20
C SER A 67 -19.58 16.14 -18.29
N ILE A 68 -19.00 14.99 -18.63
CA ILE A 68 -17.56 14.81 -18.86
C ILE A 68 -17.27 14.91 -20.35
N LYS A 69 -16.67 16.03 -20.77
CA LYS A 69 -16.29 16.29 -22.17
C LYS A 69 -14.80 16.56 -22.32
N CYS A 70 -14.16 17.06 -21.27
CA CYS A 70 -12.76 17.44 -21.31
C CYS A 70 -12.02 17.10 -20.02
N LEU A 71 -10.71 17.29 -20.05
CA LEU A 71 -9.84 17.09 -18.89
C LEU A 71 -10.26 17.94 -17.69
N GLU A 72 -10.72 19.17 -17.89
CA GLU A 72 -11.10 20.06 -16.78
C GLU A 72 -12.28 19.51 -15.97
N ASP A 73 -13.24 18.85 -16.63
CA ASP A 73 -14.38 18.22 -15.96
C ASP A 73 -13.90 17.12 -15.00
N ILE A 74 -12.96 16.28 -15.45
CA ILE A 74 -12.34 15.25 -14.62
C ILE A 74 -11.49 15.86 -13.50
N LEU A 75 -10.76 16.95 -13.76
CA LEU A 75 -9.97 17.63 -12.74
C LEU A 75 -10.85 18.23 -11.64
N ASN A 76 -12.02 18.76 -11.99
CA ASN A 76 -12.97 19.26 -11.02
C ASN A 76 -13.52 18.14 -10.15
N ILE A 77 -13.86 16.99 -10.74
CA ILE A 77 -14.27 15.79 -9.98
C ILE A 77 -13.14 15.30 -9.08
N TYR A 78 -11.92 15.22 -9.59
CA TYR A 78 -10.74 14.79 -8.85
C TYR A 78 -10.48 15.68 -7.63
N LYS A 79 -10.43 17.00 -7.82
CA LYS A 79 -10.23 18.01 -6.76
C LYS A 79 -11.35 18.03 -5.73
N ALA A 80 -12.60 17.84 -6.16
CA ALA A 80 -13.76 17.82 -5.29
C ALA A 80 -13.90 16.51 -4.49
N THR A 81 -13.22 15.44 -4.91
CA THR A 81 -13.31 14.15 -4.23
C THR A 81 -12.47 14.19 -2.94
N PRO A 82 -13.07 13.96 -1.76
CA PRO A 82 -12.36 14.04 -0.49
C PRO A 82 -11.38 12.87 -0.31
N GLY A 83 -10.25 13.14 0.33
CA GLY A 83 -9.21 12.15 0.63
C GLY A 83 -7.89 12.35 -0.09
N LEU A 84 -7.74 13.45 -0.85
CA LEU A 84 -6.47 13.89 -1.43
C LEU A 84 -5.81 14.94 -0.54
N SER A 85 -4.48 14.94 -0.51
CA SER A 85 -3.70 16.06 0.01
C SER A 85 -3.66 17.21 -1.00
N GLU A 86 -3.27 18.41 -0.55
CA GLU A 86 -3.04 19.54 -1.45
C GLU A 86 -1.95 19.24 -2.49
N GLU A 87 -0.93 18.46 -2.11
CA GLU A 87 0.13 18.05 -3.01
C GLU A 87 -0.40 17.13 -4.12
N ASP A 88 -1.26 16.16 -3.76
CA ASP A 88 -1.89 15.28 -4.74
C ASP A 88 -2.72 16.06 -5.75
N ILE A 89 -3.47 17.07 -5.28
CA ILE A 89 -4.28 17.95 -6.12
C ILE A 89 -3.41 18.76 -7.08
N ASN A 90 -2.35 19.39 -6.56
CA ASN A 90 -1.50 20.29 -7.34
C ASN A 90 -0.70 19.56 -8.43
N TYR A 91 -0.21 18.36 -8.12
CA TYR A 91 0.57 17.54 -9.06
C TYR A 91 -0.24 16.47 -9.78
N ARG A 92 -1.56 16.41 -9.55
CA ARG A 92 -2.47 15.39 -10.12
C ARG A 92 -1.98 13.97 -9.85
N TYR A 93 -1.50 13.73 -8.63
CA TYR A 93 -0.79 12.50 -8.29
C TYR A 93 -1.70 11.27 -8.45
N GLY A 94 -1.26 10.32 -9.26
CA GLY A 94 -1.99 9.09 -9.54
C GLY A 94 -3.28 9.27 -10.35
N LEU A 95 -3.59 10.48 -10.87
CA LEU A 95 -4.80 10.70 -11.68
C LEU A 95 -4.81 9.79 -12.91
N SER A 96 -3.72 9.77 -13.68
CA SER A 96 -3.60 8.91 -14.87
C SER A 96 -3.73 7.43 -14.49
N ARG A 97 -3.14 7.00 -13.37
CA ARG A 97 -3.36 5.65 -12.81
C ARG A 97 -4.85 5.37 -12.53
N TYR A 98 -5.56 6.26 -11.84
CA TYR A 98 -6.98 6.07 -11.53
C TYR A 98 -7.86 6.04 -12.78
N LEU A 99 -7.59 6.87 -13.78
CA LEU A 99 -8.32 6.87 -15.04
C LEU A 99 -8.10 5.56 -15.83
N ARG A 100 -6.87 5.03 -15.82
CA ARG A 100 -6.54 3.73 -16.41
C ARG A 100 -7.23 2.57 -15.66
N GLU A 101 -7.27 2.62 -14.34
CA GLU A 101 -8.03 1.66 -13.52
C GLU A 101 -9.53 1.72 -13.83
N TYR A 102 -10.11 2.92 -13.97
CA TYR A 102 -11.52 3.10 -14.34
C TYR A 102 -11.79 2.57 -15.76
N MET A 103 -10.89 2.82 -16.71
CA MET A 103 -10.98 2.27 -18.05
C MET A 103 -10.93 0.74 -18.05
N LEU A 104 -10.12 0.12 -17.18
CA LEU A 104 -10.15 -1.33 -16.99
C LEU A 104 -11.51 -1.80 -16.47
N ALA A 105 -12.10 -1.09 -15.50
CA ALA A 105 -13.43 -1.40 -14.96
C ALA A 105 -14.54 -1.30 -16.02
N LEU A 106 -14.43 -0.35 -16.96
CA LEU A 106 -15.31 -0.24 -18.12
C LEU A 106 -15.21 -1.46 -19.03
N ILE A 107 -13.99 -1.86 -19.38
CA ILE A 107 -13.73 -3.01 -20.27
C ILE A 107 -14.19 -4.31 -19.62
N SER A 108 -13.95 -4.48 -18.32
CA SER A 108 -14.37 -5.67 -17.58
C SER A 108 -15.85 -5.69 -17.22
N LYS A 109 -16.58 -4.59 -17.48
CA LYS A 109 -17.97 -4.38 -17.03
C LYS A 109 -18.12 -4.70 -15.54
N ASP A 110 -17.25 -4.10 -14.71
CA ASP A 110 -17.33 -4.31 -13.26
C ASP A 110 -18.63 -3.71 -12.72
N ASN A 111 -19.60 -4.59 -12.41
CA ASN A 111 -20.93 -4.25 -11.95
C ASN A 111 -20.98 -3.46 -10.63
N LYS A 112 -19.85 -3.34 -9.91
CA LYS A 112 -19.74 -2.48 -8.71
C LYS A 112 -19.54 -1.01 -9.06
N ILE A 113 -19.06 -0.72 -10.26
CA ILE A 113 -18.66 0.62 -10.70
C ILE A 113 -19.50 1.06 -11.89
N ILE A 114 -19.77 0.13 -12.81
CA ILE A 114 -20.51 0.35 -14.06
C ILE A 114 -21.89 -0.27 -13.92
N PRO A 115 -22.97 0.52 -14.05
CA PRO A 115 -24.34 0.01 -14.00
C PRO A 115 -24.61 -0.99 -15.14
N ASP A 116 -25.37 -2.04 -14.86
CA ASP A 116 -25.76 -3.04 -15.86
C ASP A 116 -26.59 -2.46 -17.02
N SER A 117 -27.16 -1.27 -16.81
CA SER A 117 -27.89 -0.52 -17.86
C SER A 117 -26.97 0.12 -18.91
N THR A 118 -25.67 0.22 -18.64
CA THR A 118 -24.73 0.84 -19.58
C THR A 118 -24.49 -0.07 -20.77
N THR A 119 -24.78 0.45 -21.96
CA THR A 119 -24.67 -0.25 -23.24
C THR A 119 -23.22 -0.34 -23.70
N GLU A 120 -22.93 -1.29 -24.59
CA GLU A 120 -21.60 -1.42 -25.19
C GLU A 120 -21.20 -0.16 -25.98
N ALA A 121 -22.17 0.50 -26.62
CA ALA A 121 -21.92 1.72 -27.37
C ALA A 121 -21.45 2.87 -26.46
N GLU A 122 -22.10 3.06 -25.32
CA GLU A 122 -21.71 4.04 -24.30
C GLU A 122 -20.31 3.74 -23.74
N ILE A 123 -20.01 2.47 -23.45
CA ILE A 123 -18.68 2.06 -22.97
C ILE A 123 -17.58 2.43 -23.98
N GLN A 124 -17.81 2.17 -25.28
CA GLN A 124 -16.85 2.52 -26.32
C GLN A 124 -16.67 4.04 -26.47
N GLU A 125 -17.74 4.81 -26.29
CA GLU A 125 -17.68 6.27 -26.29
C GLU A 125 -16.88 6.80 -25.09
N TRP A 126 -17.22 6.37 -23.88
CA TRP A 126 -16.53 6.81 -22.67
C TRP A 126 -15.05 6.43 -22.70
N LYS A 127 -14.71 5.25 -23.24
CA LYS A 127 -13.32 4.84 -23.45
C LYS A 127 -12.57 5.80 -24.37
N LYS A 128 -13.15 6.17 -25.51
CA LYS A 128 -12.50 7.13 -26.44
C LYS A 128 -12.25 8.47 -25.76
N THR A 129 -13.22 8.94 -24.99
CA THR A 129 -13.10 10.20 -24.23
C THR A 129 -11.99 10.08 -23.16
N LEU A 130 -11.94 8.97 -22.42
CA LEU A 130 -10.89 8.72 -21.43
C LEU A 130 -9.50 8.63 -22.07
N ASP A 131 -9.34 7.92 -23.19
CA ASP A 131 -8.07 7.81 -23.90
C ASP A 131 -7.53 9.19 -24.31
N LEU A 132 -8.42 10.06 -24.81
CA LEU A 132 -8.07 11.45 -25.15
C LEU A 132 -7.66 12.24 -23.90
N ILE A 133 -8.43 12.14 -22.82
CA ILE A 133 -8.16 12.89 -21.58
C ILE A 133 -6.87 12.43 -20.90
N ILE A 134 -6.62 11.11 -20.84
CA ILE A 134 -5.38 10.54 -20.29
C ILE A 134 -4.19 11.06 -21.10
N SER A 135 -4.27 11.02 -22.43
CA SER A 135 -3.21 11.53 -23.31
C SER A 135 -2.95 13.02 -23.09
N GLN A 136 -4.01 13.83 -22.93
CA GLN A 136 -3.88 15.25 -22.61
C GLN A 136 -3.24 15.48 -21.23
N ASN A 137 -3.61 14.70 -20.23
CA ASN A 137 -3.04 14.82 -18.89
C ASN A 137 -1.56 14.42 -18.87
N ASP A 138 -1.20 13.31 -19.52
CA ASP A 138 0.18 12.81 -19.57
C ASP A 138 1.14 13.80 -20.25
N VAL A 139 0.63 14.60 -21.21
CA VAL A 139 1.39 15.69 -21.84
C VAL A 139 1.51 16.91 -20.91
N GLN A 140 0.44 17.29 -20.20
CA GLN A 140 0.45 18.46 -19.32
C GLN A 140 1.23 18.24 -18.02
N MET A 141 1.15 17.03 -17.45
CA MET A 141 1.77 16.64 -16.19
C MET A 141 2.56 15.34 -16.39
N PRO A 142 3.71 15.39 -17.07
CA PRO A 142 4.54 14.21 -17.24
C PRO A 142 4.96 13.68 -15.87
N TYR A 143 5.04 12.35 -15.75
CA TYR A 143 5.50 11.67 -14.53
C TYR A 143 4.61 11.89 -13.29
N SER A 144 3.35 12.32 -13.44
CA SER A 144 2.42 12.53 -12.31
C SER A 144 2.16 11.28 -11.46
N ASP A 145 2.34 10.10 -12.04
CA ASP A 145 2.16 8.81 -11.36
C ASP A 145 3.41 8.36 -10.58
N LEU A 146 4.53 9.09 -10.67
CA LEU A 146 5.75 8.77 -9.94
C LEU A 146 5.83 9.49 -8.59
N PRO A 147 6.42 8.84 -7.56
CA PRO A 147 6.74 9.46 -6.29
C PRO A 147 7.46 10.81 -6.44
N PRO A 148 7.25 11.77 -5.51
CA PRO A 148 7.77 13.13 -5.64
C PRO A 148 9.27 13.21 -5.96
N LEU A 149 10.10 12.39 -5.32
CA LEU A 149 11.54 12.35 -5.55
C LEU A 149 11.89 11.87 -6.97
N GLU A 150 11.28 10.77 -7.43
CA GLU A 150 11.48 10.21 -8.77
C GLU A 150 11.02 11.19 -9.85
N ARG A 151 9.84 11.80 -9.64
CA ARG A 151 9.28 12.84 -10.51
C ARG A 151 10.20 14.06 -10.63
N ASN A 152 10.73 14.56 -9.51
CA ASN A 152 11.62 15.72 -9.52
C ASN A 152 12.91 15.43 -10.30
N ILE A 153 13.51 14.25 -10.11
CA ILE A 153 14.72 13.87 -10.84
C ILE A 153 14.45 13.76 -12.36
N LEU A 154 13.33 13.17 -12.78
CA LEU A 154 12.99 13.08 -14.20
C LEU A 154 12.67 14.44 -14.82
N ASN A 155 12.05 15.35 -14.05
CA ASN A 155 11.85 16.73 -14.49
C ASN A 155 13.20 17.45 -14.67
N ASP A 156 14.14 17.30 -13.75
CA ASP A 156 15.49 17.85 -13.86
C ASP A 156 16.22 17.31 -15.10
N ILE A 157 16.12 16.00 -15.37
CA ILE A 157 16.66 15.38 -16.58
C ILE A 157 16.04 16.00 -17.82
N THR A 158 14.71 16.15 -17.85
CA THR A 158 14.00 16.71 -19.00
C THR A 158 14.42 18.16 -19.26
N VAL A 159 14.59 18.96 -18.21
CA VAL A 159 15.09 20.35 -18.31
C VAL A 159 16.54 20.37 -18.80
N SER A 160 17.39 19.47 -18.31
CA SER A 160 18.81 19.40 -18.66
C SER A 160 19.02 18.95 -20.11
N ILE A 161 18.23 17.98 -20.60
CA ILE A 161 18.21 17.56 -22.01
C ILE A 161 17.87 18.76 -22.91
N LYS A 162 16.86 19.56 -22.55
CA LYS A 162 16.47 20.76 -23.32
C LYS A 162 17.58 21.82 -23.38
N ARG A 163 18.52 21.79 -22.44
CA ARG A 163 19.67 22.69 -22.36
C ARG A 163 20.96 22.09 -22.95
N ASP A 164 20.89 20.88 -23.51
CA ASP A 164 22.04 20.06 -23.95
C ASP A 164 23.13 19.88 -22.88
N ASP A 165 22.74 19.91 -21.60
CA ASP A 165 23.64 19.74 -20.45
C ASP A 165 23.79 18.25 -20.12
N ARG A 166 24.66 17.58 -20.85
CA ARG A 166 24.88 16.13 -20.73
C ARG A 166 25.50 15.71 -19.40
N GLU A 167 26.27 16.59 -18.77
CA GLU A 167 26.89 16.32 -17.47
C GLU A 167 25.80 16.23 -16.39
N HIS A 168 24.92 17.22 -16.34
CA HIS A 168 23.82 17.24 -15.39
C HIS A 168 22.82 16.09 -15.61
N VAL A 169 22.56 15.72 -16.87
CA VAL A 169 21.76 14.52 -17.18
C VAL A 169 22.39 13.27 -16.59
N ASN A 170 23.69 13.08 -16.76
CA ASN A 170 24.40 11.91 -16.23
C ASN A 170 24.34 11.86 -14.69
N ASP A 171 24.51 13.01 -14.03
CA ASP A 171 24.46 13.07 -12.57
C ASP A 171 23.05 12.79 -12.02
N LYS A 172 22.01 13.31 -12.68
CA LYS A 172 20.62 13.01 -12.32
C LYS A 172 20.24 11.55 -12.59
N LEU A 173 20.77 10.94 -13.64
CA LEU A 173 20.59 9.49 -13.88
C LEU A 173 21.25 8.65 -12.79
N LYS A 174 22.44 9.04 -12.30
CA LYS A 174 23.08 8.39 -11.14
C LYS A 174 22.27 8.58 -9.86
N GLU A 175 21.69 9.76 -9.65
CA GLU A 175 20.80 10.02 -8.51
C GLU A 175 19.58 9.09 -8.56
N LEU A 176 18.92 8.99 -9.71
CA LEU A 176 17.80 8.08 -9.93
C LEU A 176 18.20 6.62 -9.69
N SER A 177 19.35 6.18 -10.21
CA SER A 177 19.82 4.80 -10.02
C SER A 177 20.08 4.47 -8.56
N ARG A 178 20.68 5.41 -7.81
CA ARG A 178 20.90 5.24 -6.35
C ARG A 178 19.59 5.16 -5.59
N LEU A 179 18.60 5.97 -5.95
CA LEU A 179 17.27 5.92 -5.35
C LEU A 179 16.58 4.57 -5.60
N VAL A 180 16.62 4.08 -6.84
CA VAL A 180 16.05 2.77 -7.19
C VAL A 180 16.74 1.64 -6.41
N LEU A 181 18.08 1.66 -6.32
CA LEU A 181 18.84 0.67 -5.55
C LEU A 181 18.53 0.72 -4.05
N ALA A 182 18.37 1.92 -3.48
CA ALA A 182 17.99 2.06 -2.08
C ALA A 182 16.60 1.46 -1.82
N ARG A 183 15.65 1.69 -2.73
CA ARG A 183 14.28 1.15 -2.62
C ARG A 183 14.23 -0.37 -2.76
N ASP A 184 15.00 -0.94 -3.69
CA ASP A 184 15.11 -2.39 -3.87
C ASP A 184 15.67 -3.08 -2.61
N ASN A 185 16.74 -2.50 -2.04
CA ASN A 185 17.31 -2.99 -0.78
C ASN A 185 16.33 -2.92 0.39
N GLU A 186 15.53 -1.85 0.47
CA GLU A 186 14.49 -1.70 1.49
C GLU A 186 13.38 -2.74 1.32
N LEU A 187 12.88 -2.94 0.10
CA LEU A 187 11.88 -3.97 -0.22
C LEU A 187 12.40 -5.36 0.16
N ASN A 188 13.62 -5.71 -0.22
CA ASN A 188 14.25 -6.98 0.14
C ASN A 188 14.37 -7.16 1.66
N ARG A 189 14.70 -6.10 2.40
CA ARG A 189 14.72 -6.13 3.87
C ARG A 189 13.34 -6.32 4.46
N ILE A 190 12.30 -5.71 3.89
CA ILE A 190 10.90 -5.87 4.32
C ILE A 190 10.45 -7.32 4.09
N TYR A 191 10.73 -7.89 2.92
CA TYR A 191 10.42 -9.29 2.61
C TYR A 191 11.06 -10.23 3.64
N GLN A 192 12.36 -10.08 3.92
CA GLN A 192 13.05 -10.90 4.93
C GLN A 192 12.52 -10.69 6.36
N LYS A 193 11.99 -9.49 6.68
CA LYS A 193 11.43 -9.19 8.00
C LYS A 193 10.02 -9.77 8.21
N ASN A 194 9.31 -10.12 7.13
CA ASN A 194 7.96 -10.68 7.20
C ASN A 194 7.94 -12.16 7.67
N ASP A 195 9.10 -12.81 7.79
CA ASP A 195 9.30 -14.11 8.46
C ASP A 195 8.99 -14.08 9.97
N GLY A 196 8.65 -12.92 10.53
CA GLY A 196 8.20 -12.80 11.91
C GLY A 196 6.97 -13.66 12.26
N SER A 197 6.13 -14.02 11.27
CA SER A 197 5.02 -14.97 11.46
C SER A 197 5.50 -16.40 11.71
N ALA A 198 6.63 -16.80 11.11
CA ALA A 198 7.24 -18.11 11.37
C ALA A 198 7.75 -18.20 12.82
N ASN A 199 8.34 -17.13 13.35
CA ASN A 199 8.77 -17.09 14.75
C ASN A 199 7.60 -17.21 15.74
N VAL A 200 6.45 -16.59 15.44
CA VAL A 200 5.23 -16.72 16.26
C VAL A 200 4.66 -18.14 16.18
N ALA A 201 4.67 -18.75 14.99
CA ALA A 201 4.22 -20.13 14.80
C ALA A 201 5.08 -21.13 15.59
N VAL A 202 6.41 -20.99 15.55
CA VAL A 202 7.34 -21.84 16.32
C VAL A 202 7.11 -21.70 17.82
N VAL A 203 6.91 -20.49 18.33
CA VAL A 203 6.57 -20.28 19.75
C VAL A 203 5.24 -20.95 20.08
N SER A 204 4.20 -20.78 19.26
CA SER A 204 2.90 -21.42 19.50
C SER A 204 2.99 -22.96 19.50
N LEU A 205 3.83 -23.54 18.64
CA LEU A 205 4.06 -24.98 18.57
C LEU A 205 4.74 -25.49 19.84
N ILE A 206 5.80 -24.80 20.30
CA ILE A 206 6.50 -25.14 21.55
C ILE A 206 5.53 -25.05 22.74
N MET A 207 4.67 -24.04 22.75
CA MET A 207 3.65 -23.86 23.78
C MET A 207 2.63 -25.00 23.82
N SER A 208 2.11 -25.42 22.67
CA SER A 208 1.19 -26.56 22.58
C SER A 208 1.82 -27.85 23.12
N VAL A 209 3.11 -28.07 22.85
CA VAL A 209 3.85 -29.24 23.37
C VAL A 209 3.99 -29.18 24.90
N ILE A 210 4.33 -28.01 25.46
CA ILE A 210 4.47 -27.84 26.92
C ILE A 210 3.12 -28.09 27.62
N PHE A 211 2.02 -27.53 27.12
CA PHE A 211 0.70 -27.78 27.68
C PHE A 211 0.27 -29.25 27.59
N GLY A 212 0.59 -29.93 26.49
CA GLY A 212 0.34 -31.36 26.35
C GLY A 212 1.08 -32.20 27.39
N LEU A 213 2.34 -31.87 27.66
CA LEU A 213 3.14 -32.56 28.68
C LEU A 213 2.63 -32.29 30.11
N ILE A 214 2.22 -31.06 30.42
CA ILE A 214 1.62 -30.71 31.72
C ILE A 214 0.30 -31.47 31.93
N ALA A 215 -0.54 -31.53 30.90
CA ALA A 215 -1.82 -32.25 30.97
C ALA A 215 -1.63 -33.75 31.20
N LEU A 216 -0.65 -34.37 30.53
CA LEU A 216 -0.26 -35.76 30.76
C LEU A 216 0.25 -36.00 32.19
N TYR A 217 1.11 -35.10 32.69
CA TYR A 217 1.65 -35.21 34.05
C TYR A 217 0.59 -35.01 35.14
N GLN A 218 -0.46 -34.20 34.89
CA GLN A 218 -1.58 -34.04 35.83
C GLN A 218 -2.53 -35.24 35.86
N TYR A 219 -2.55 -36.03 34.78
CA TYR A 219 -3.46 -37.17 34.64
C TYR A 219 -2.85 -38.48 35.15
N ILE A 220 -1.52 -38.54 35.29
CA ILE A 220 -0.74 -39.65 35.88
C ILE A 220 -0.54 -39.39 37.37
#